data_AF-A0A7J7EDK0-F1
#
_entry.id   AF-A0A7J7EDK0-F1
#
_cell.length_a   1.000
_cell.length_b   1.000
_cell.length_c   1.000
_cell.angle_alpha   90.00
_cell.angle_beta   90.00
_cell.angle_gamma   90.00
#
_symmetry.space_group_name_H-M   'P 1'
#
loop_
_entity.id
_entity.type
_entity.pdbx_description
1 polymer ?
#
loop_
_entity_poly.entity_id
_entity_poly.type
_entity_poly.pdbx_seq_one_letter_code
_entity_poly.pdbx_strand_id
1 'polypeptide(L)'
;HTSIVVHKDEFFFGSGGISSCPPGGTLLGPPDSVVDVGSTEVTEEIFLEYLSSLGESLFRGEAYNLFEHNCNTFSNEVAQFLTGRKIPSYITDLPSEVLST
;
A
#
# COMPACT_ATOMS: atom_id res chain seq x y z
N HIS A 1 -4.69 6.91 4.86
CA HIS A 1 -4.83 5.51 4.40
C HIS A 1 -4.69 5.53 2.89
N THR A 2 -3.85 4.65 2.35
CA THR A 2 -3.73 4.45 0.91
C THR A 2 -3.64 2.96 0.59
N SER A 3 -3.94 2.64 -0.66
CA SER A 3 -3.83 1.32 -1.26
C SER A 3 -3.23 1.44 -2.67
N ILE A 4 -2.77 0.32 -3.22
CA ILE A 4 -2.29 0.22 -4.59
C ILE A 4 -3.33 -0.54 -5.41
N VAL A 5 -3.78 0.07 -6.51
CA VAL A 5 -4.65 -0.58 -7.48
C VAL A 5 -3.82 -0.99 -8.69
N VAL A 6 -3.70 -2.30 -8.93
CA VAL A 6 -2.95 -2.86 -10.06
C VAL A 6 -3.60 -4.19 -10.46
N HIS A 7 -3.50 -4.57 -11.74
CA HIS A 7 -4.14 -5.79 -12.25
C HIS A 7 -5.65 -5.91 -11.96
N LYS A 8 -6.33 -4.76 -11.80
CA LYS A 8 -7.77 -4.61 -11.48
C LYS A 8 -8.17 -4.89 -10.03
N ASP A 9 -7.22 -5.17 -9.15
CA ASP A 9 -7.46 -5.36 -7.73
C ASP A 9 -6.78 -4.27 -6.89
N GLU A 10 -7.36 -4.00 -5.73
CA GLU A 10 -6.84 -3.09 -4.72
C GLU A 10 -6.12 -3.88 -3.64
N PHE A 11 -4.89 -3.47 -3.31
CA PHE A 11 -4.02 -4.09 -2.32
C PHE A 11 -3.67 -3.11 -1.21
N PHE A 12 -3.78 -3.53 0.04
CA PHE A 12 -3.50 -2.70 1.20
C PHE A 12 -2.92 -3.53 2.36
N PHE A 13 -2.34 -2.83 3.34
CA PHE A 13 -1.76 -3.42 4.53
C PHE A 13 -2.47 -2.94 5.79
N GLY A 14 -2.79 -3.88 6.68
CA GLY A 14 -3.42 -3.62 7.98
C GLY A 14 -2.92 -4.58 9.06
N SER A 15 -3.56 -4.55 10.23
CA SER A 15 -3.25 -5.47 11.33
C SER A 15 -3.49 -6.95 10.99
N GLY A 16 -4.25 -7.24 9.92
CA GLY A 16 -4.43 -8.58 9.38
C GLY A 16 -3.36 -9.01 8.36
N GLY A 17 -2.36 -8.17 8.08
CA GLY A 17 -1.38 -8.38 7.03
C GLY A 17 -1.76 -7.70 5.72
N ILE A 18 -1.15 -8.17 4.63
CA ILE A 18 -1.50 -7.73 3.28
C ILE A 18 -2.84 -8.35 2.89
N SER A 19 -3.73 -7.55 2.33
CA SER A 19 -5.06 -7.98 1.89
C SER A 19 -5.39 -7.35 0.54
N SER A 20 -6.30 -7.98 -0.20
CA SER A 20 -6.81 -7.47 -1.46
C SER A 20 -8.33 -7.48 -1.52
N CYS A 21 -8.88 -6.60 -2.35
CA CYS A 21 -10.31 -6.52 -2.66
C CYS A 21 -10.53 -5.85 -4.02
N PRO A 22 -11.75 -5.90 -4.58
CA PRO A 22 -12.10 -5.06 -5.72
C PRO A 22 -11.91 -3.57 -5.37
N PRO A 23 -11.50 -2.70 -6.31
CA PRO A 23 -11.26 -1.28 -6.04
C PRO A 23 -12.46 -0.57 -5.41
N GLY A 24 -12.27 0.03 -4.24
CA GLY A 24 -13.32 0.67 -3.44
C GLY A 24 -14.25 -0.32 -2.74
N GLY A 25 -13.84 -1.58 -2.60
CA GLY A 25 -14.62 -2.68 -2.02
C GLY A 25 -14.54 -2.79 -0.50
N THR A 26 -13.75 -1.96 0.15
CA THR A 26 -13.65 -1.92 1.62
C THR A 26 -14.84 -1.19 2.25
N LEU A 27 -14.96 -1.24 3.58
CA LEU A 27 -15.97 -0.48 4.33
C LEU A 27 -15.84 1.05 4.14
N LEU A 28 -14.66 1.53 3.72
CA LEU A 28 -14.42 2.94 3.45
C LEU A 28 -15.17 3.43 2.19
N GLY A 29 -15.59 2.50 1.32
CA GLY A 29 -16.28 2.83 0.08
C GLY A 29 -15.33 3.41 -0.99
N PRO A 30 -15.84 4.25 -1.91
CA PRO A 30 -15.04 4.85 -2.95
C PRO A 30 -13.91 5.74 -2.39
N PRO A 31 -12.71 5.74 -3.01
CA PRO A 31 -11.60 6.57 -2.55
C PRO A 31 -11.89 8.06 -2.78
N ASP A 32 -11.43 8.90 -1.86
CA ASP A 32 -11.52 10.37 -1.99
C ASP A 32 -10.71 10.92 -3.17
N SER A 33 -9.61 10.23 -3.52
CA SER A 33 -8.72 10.62 -4.61
C SER A 33 -8.05 9.40 -5.22
N VAL A 34 -7.86 9.42 -6.54
CA VAL A 34 -7.10 8.42 -7.30
C VAL A 34 -5.91 9.12 -7.91
N VAL A 35 -4.71 8.62 -7.62
CA VAL A 35 -3.44 9.19 -8.06
C VAL A 35 -2.74 8.20 -8.98
N ASP A 36 -2.39 8.63 -10.19
CA ASP A 36 -1.57 7.82 -11.10
C ASP A 36 -0.12 7.78 -10.62
N VAL A 37 0.37 6.57 -10.34
CA VAL A 37 1.75 6.32 -9.92
C VAL A 37 2.63 5.98 -11.14
N GLY A 38 2.04 5.39 -12.18
CA GLY A 38 2.71 5.06 -13.44
C GLY A 38 2.27 3.69 -13.98
N SER A 39 3.11 3.13 -14.84
CA SER A 39 2.90 1.81 -15.46
C SER A 39 4.00 0.85 -15.07
N THR A 40 3.69 -0.45 -15.05
CA THR A 40 4.61 -1.52 -14.70
C THR A 40 4.61 -2.61 -15.76
N GLU A 41 5.75 -3.26 -15.95
CA GLU A 41 5.89 -4.48 -16.76
C GLU A 41 5.80 -5.75 -15.90
N VAL A 42 5.72 -5.59 -14.58
CA VAL A 42 5.54 -6.71 -13.64
C VAL A 42 4.19 -7.36 -13.92
N THR A 43 4.19 -8.68 -14.09
CA THR A 43 2.98 -9.45 -14.29
C THR A 43 2.26 -9.69 -12.96
N GLU A 44 0.97 -9.99 -13.03
CA GLU A 44 0.16 -10.28 -11.85
C GLU A 44 0.74 -11.43 -11.02
N GLU A 45 1.21 -12.50 -11.67
CA GLU A 45 1.84 -13.65 -11.03
C GLU A 45 3.07 -13.24 -10.20
N ILE A 46 4.01 -12.50 -10.82
CA ILE A 46 5.23 -12.02 -10.14
C ILE A 46 4.86 -11.08 -9.00
N PHE A 47 3.84 -10.25 -9.20
CA PHE A 47 3.39 -9.32 -8.18
C PHE A 47 2.80 -10.05 -6.96
N LEU A 48 1.99 -11.09 -7.16
CA LEU A 48 1.43 -11.88 -6.07
C LEU A 48 2.51 -12.65 -5.31
N GLU A 49 3.52 -13.20 -6.00
CA GLU A 49 4.69 -13.82 -5.36
C GLU A 49 5.45 -12.81 -4.49
N TYR A 50 5.68 -11.60 -5.02
CA TYR A 50 6.31 -10.51 -4.27
C TYR A 50 5.51 -10.13 -3.02
N LEU A 51 4.19 -9.97 -3.13
CA LEU A 51 3.33 -9.67 -1.98
C LEU A 51 3.34 -10.81 -0.95
N SER A 52 3.34 -12.07 -1.39
CA SER A 52 3.47 -13.22 -0.48
C SER A 52 4.77 -13.15 0.32
N SER A 53 5.89 -12.89 -0.36
CA SER A 53 7.20 -12.74 0.28
C SER A 53 7.24 -11.56 1.26
N LEU A 54 6.64 -10.43 0.91
CA LEU A 54 6.51 -9.29 1.82
C LEU A 54 5.66 -9.62 3.05
N GLY A 55 4.53 -10.31 2.86
CA GLY A 55 3.61 -10.70 3.93
C GLY A 55 4.23 -11.70 4.89
N GLU A 56 5.15 -12.55 4.41
CA GLU A 56 5.92 -13.48 5.24
C GLU A 56 7.10 -12.81 5.96
N SER A 57 7.49 -11.59 5.59
CA SER A 57 8.67 -10.92 6.14
C SER A 57 8.30 -9.61 6.85
N LEU A 58 8.36 -8.49 6.14
CA LEU A 58 8.24 -7.14 6.68
C LEU A 58 6.79 -6.76 6.96
N PHE A 59 5.85 -7.17 6.11
CA PHE A 59 4.43 -6.76 6.14
C PHE A 59 3.52 -7.84 6.74
N ARG A 60 3.99 -8.47 7.82
CA ARG A 60 3.16 -9.31 8.69
C ARG A 60 2.14 -8.46 9.44
N GLY A 61 0.97 -9.03 9.75
CA GLY A 61 -0.07 -8.29 10.47
C GLY A 61 0.40 -7.76 11.83
N GLU A 62 1.24 -8.51 12.53
CA GLU A 62 1.82 -8.11 13.82
C GLU A 62 2.83 -6.97 13.71
N ALA A 63 3.40 -6.76 12.51
CA ALA A 63 4.32 -5.66 12.23
C ALA A 63 3.60 -4.34 11.93
N TYR A 64 2.26 -4.32 11.93
CA TYR A 64 1.50 -3.11 11.67
C TYR A 64 1.66 -2.10 12.83
N ASN A 65 2.13 -0.90 12.50
CA ASN A 65 2.23 0.24 13.40
C ASN A 65 1.64 1.47 12.73
N LEU A 66 0.67 2.12 13.39
CA LEU A 66 -0.06 3.26 12.83
C LEU A 66 0.85 4.42 12.39
N PHE A 67 1.96 4.67 13.09
CA PHE A 67 2.83 5.81 12.82
C PHE A 67 4.01 5.46 11.93
N GLU A 68 4.65 4.31 12.18
CA GLU A 68 5.94 3.98 11.55
C GLU A 68 5.82 2.96 10.42
N HIS A 69 4.81 2.08 10.47
CA HIS A 69 4.72 0.93 9.58
C HIS A 69 3.27 0.58 9.24
N ASN A 70 2.66 1.41 8.40
CA ASN A 70 1.23 1.39 8.10
C ASN A 70 0.95 1.18 6.60
N CYS A 71 -0.32 1.30 6.22
CA CYS A 71 -0.77 1.20 4.83
C CYS A 71 -0.06 2.15 3.85
N ASN A 72 0.36 3.35 4.29
CA ASN A 72 1.11 4.29 3.46
C ASN A 72 2.56 3.79 3.24
N THR A 73 3.20 3.24 4.27
CA THR A 73 4.54 2.62 4.16
C THR A 73 4.52 1.47 3.16
N PHE A 74 3.51 0.60 3.24
CA PHE A 74 3.27 -0.47 2.28
C PHE A 74 3.08 0.04 0.86
N SER A 75 2.17 1.01 0.68
CA SER A 75 1.88 1.57 -0.64
C SER A 75 3.12 2.20 -1.28
N ASN A 76 3.97 2.83 -0.47
CA ASN A 76 5.21 3.43 -0.92
C ASN A 76 6.26 2.40 -1.37
N GLU A 77 6.42 1.29 -0.64
CA GLU A 77 7.32 0.19 -1.03
C GLU A 77 6.84 -0.49 -2.33
N VAL A 78 5.54 -0.80 -2.39
CA VAL A 78 4.95 -1.44 -3.57
C VAL A 78 5.01 -0.54 -4.80
N ALA A 79 4.74 0.77 -4.66
CA ALA A 79 4.88 1.73 -5.74
C ALA A 79 6.32 1.76 -6.30
N GLN A 80 7.32 1.73 -5.42
CA GLN A 80 8.72 1.71 -5.81
C GLN A 80 9.10 0.43 -6.55
N PHE A 81 8.63 -0.73 -6.08
CA PHE A 81 8.86 -2.00 -6.75
C PHE A 81 8.24 -2.03 -8.15
N LEU A 82 6.98 -1.58 -8.30
CA LEU A 82 6.26 -1.65 -9.55
C LEU A 82 6.72 -0.61 -10.59
N THR A 83 7.06 0.60 -10.14
CA THR A 83 7.24 1.76 -11.04
C THR A 83 8.57 2.50 -10.85
N GLY A 84 9.36 2.15 -9.84
CA GLY A 84 10.55 2.90 -9.43
C GLY A 84 10.26 4.26 -8.79
N ARG A 85 8.98 4.59 -8.54
CA ARG A 85 8.54 5.88 -7.99
C ARG A 85 7.95 5.71 -6.60
N LYS A 86 8.08 6.75 -5.78
CA LYS A 86 7.46 6.85 -4.45
C LYS A 86 6.07 7.47 -4.57
N ILE A 87 5.22 7.18 -3.59
CA ILE A 87 3.96 7.92 -3.45
C ILE A 87 4.24 9.37 -3.01
N PRO A 88 3.32 10.32 -3.26
CA PRO A 88 3.52 11.71 -2.88
C PRO A 88 3.84 11.89 -1.39
N SER A 89 4.84 12.72 -1.08
CA SER A 89 5.38 12.87 0.29
C SER A 89 4.35 13.42 1.30
N TYR A 90 3.39 14.23 0.84
CA TYR A 90 2.31 14.72 1.69
C TYR A 90 1.44 13.61 2.30
N ILE A 91 1.51 12.38 1.76
CA ILE A 91 0.82 11.20 2.30
C ILE A 91 1.69 10.46 3.33
N THR A 92 3.00 10.39 3.10
CA THR A 92 3.94 9.69 4.00
C THR A 92 4.32 10.52 5.23
N ASP A 93 4.26 11.84 5.14
CA ASP A 93 4.74 12.75 6.19
C ASP A 93 3.64 13.07 7.24
N LEU A 94 2.40 12.70 6.95
CA LEU A 94 1.20 12.88 7.80
C LEU A 94 1.37 12.40 9.26
N PRO A 95 1.96 11.22 9.54
CA PRO A 95 2.20 10.77 10.91
C PRO A 95 3.13 11.70 11.70
N SER A 96 4.18 12.24 11.06
CA SER A 96 5.14 13.14 11.70
C SER A 96 4.52 14.50 12.01
N GLU A 97 3.61 14.99 11.17
CA GLU A 97 2.88 16.23 11.41
C GLU A 97 1.96 16.13 12.64
N VAL A 98 1.30 14.99 12.83
CA VAL A 98 0.41 14.75 13.99
C VAL A 98 1.19 14.55 15.29
N LEU A 99 2.38 13.94 15.25
CA LEU A 99 3.22 13.73 16.43
C LEU A 99 3.95 15.01 16.91
N SER A 100 4.01 16.04 16.06
CA SER A 100 4.73 17.29 16.34
C SER A 100 3.86 18.38 16.97
N THR A 101 2.64 18.04 17.40
CA THR A 101 1.66 18.93 18.07
C THR A 101 1.29 18.41 19.44
#